data_AF-G5E0B1-F1
#
_entry.id   AF-G5E0B1-F1
#
_cell.length_a   1.000
_cell.length_b   1.000
_cell.length_c   1.000
_cell.angle_alpha   90.00
_cell.angle_beta   90.00
_cell.angle_gamma   90.00
#
_symmetry.space_group_name_H-M   'P 1'
#
loop_
_entity.id
_entity.type
_entity.pdbx_description
1 polymer ?
#
loop_
_entity_poly.entity_id
_entity_poly.type
_entity_poly.pdbx_seq_one_letter_code
_entity_poly.pdbx_strand_id
1 'polypeptide(L)'
;AANEDQEMELEALRSIYEGDECFKELGPTNFQYRVCDNGDPKAFLMEISWPQKYPESKKKDKKEQLTKAQKRKLADKTDHKGELPRGWNWVDVIKHL
;
A
#
# COMPACT_ATOMS: atom_id res chain seq x y z
N ALA A 1 -11.18 -13.03 5.45
CA ALA A 1 -11.55 -13.52 4.10
C ALA A 1 -11.50 -12.35 3.13
N ALA A 2 -11.37 -12.54 1.81
CA ALA A 2 -11.32 -11.41 0.84
C ALA A 2 -12.48 -10.40 1.04
N ASN A 3 -13.60 -10.88 1.58
CA ASN A 3 -14.77 -10.08 1.93
C ASN A 3 -14.54 -9.05 3.06
N GLU A 4 -13.83 -9.40 4.14
CA GLU A 4 -13.64 -8.48 5.29
C GLU A 4 -12.72 -7.30 4.93
N ASP A 5 -11.67 -7.56 4.15
CA ASP A 5 -10.77 -6.49 3.69
C ASP A 5 -11.50 -5.56 2.71
N GLN A 6 -12.38 -6.07 1.84
CA GLN A 6 -13.22 -5.23 0.98
C GLN A 6 -14.24 -4.41 1.79
N GLU A 7 -14.86 -5.01 2.81
CA GLU A 7 -15.82 -4.32 3.68
C GLU A 7 -15.17 -3.15 4.43
N MET A 8 -13.94 -3.34 4.96
CA MET A 8 -13.19 -2.27 5.61
C MET A 8 -12.82 -1.13 4.65
N GLU A 9 -12.36 -1.46 3.44
CA GLU A 9 -12.06 -0.44 2.43
C GLU A 9 -13.32 0.30 1.98
N LEU A 10 -14.46 -0.38 1.90
CA LEU A 10 -15.75 0.25 1.57
C LEU A 10 -16.19 1.22 2.66
N GLU A 11 -16.05 0.85 3.93
CA GLU A 11 -16.33 1.73 5.06
C GLU A 11 -15.41 2.97 5.03
N ALA A 12 -14.11 2.78 4.74
CA ALA A 12 -13.16 3.87 4.59
C ALA A 12 -13.56 4.83 3.46
N LEU A 13 -13.96 4.31 2.29
CA LEU A 13 -14.45 5.13 1.18
C LEU A 13 -15.68 5.96 1.58
N ARG A 14 -16.66 5.34 2.25
CA ARG A 14 -17.87 6.04 2.71
C ARG A 14 -17.54 7.17 3.68
N SER A 15 -16.52 6.99 4.53
CA SER A 15 -16.06 8.03 5.46
C SER A 15 -15.31 9.17 4.76
N ILE A 16 -14.47 8.87 3.77
CA ILE A 16 -13.72 9.90 3.01
C ILE A 16 -14.67 10.77 2.20
N TYR A 17 -15.67 10.16 1.57
CA TYR A 17 -16.61 10.84 0.68
C TYR A 17 -17.95 11.15 1.35
N GLU A 18 -17.99 11.23 2.68
CA GLU A 18 -19.21 11.60 3.41
C GLU A 18 -19.67 13.00 2.98
N GLY A 19 -20.89 13.09 2.45
CA GLY A 19 -21.47 14.34 1.96
C GLY A 19 -20.94 14.84 0.60
N ASP A 20 -20.09 14.07 -0.08
CA ASP A 20 -19.64 14.42 -1.44
C ASP A 20 -20.62 13.90 -2.51
N GLU A 21 -21.33 14.82 -3.16
CA GLU A 21 -22.30 14.50 -4.23
C GLU A 21 -21.66 13.98 -5.52
N CYS A 22 -20.35 14.21 -5.70
CA CYS A 22 -19.62 13.71 -6.87
C CYS A 22 -19.35 12.21 -6.78
N PHE A 23 -19.38 11.63 -5.57
CA PHE A 23 -19.21 10.20 -5.34
C PHE A 23 -20.55 9.46 -5.27
N LYS A 24 -20.67 8.35 -6.00
CA LYS A 24 -21.84 7.48 -6.01
C LYS A 24 -21.43 6.03 -5.84
N GLU A 25 -21.98 5.38 -4.84
CA GLU A 25 -21.91 3.92 -4.69
C GLU A 25 -22.99 3.28 -5.58
N LEU A 26 -22.59 2.60 -6.64
CA LEU A 26 -23.49 1.86 -7.53
C LEU A 26 -23.73 0.43 -7.00
N GLY A 27 -22.81 -0.08 -6.18
CA GLY A 27 -22.93 -1.33 -5.44
C GLY A 27 -21.68 -1.60 -4.60
N PRO A 28 -21.58 -2.77 -3.92
CA PRO A 28 -20.50 -3.06 -2.97
C PRO A 28 -19.09 -3.03 -3.56
N THR A 29 -18.97 -3.20 -4.88
CA THR A 29 -17.70 -3.19 -5.61
C THR A 29 -17.72 -2.23 -6.79
N ASN A 30 -18.76 -1.42 -6.97
CA ASN A 30 -18.91 -0.53 -8.13
C ASN A 30 -19.17 0.89 -7.66
N PHE A 31 -18.31 1.81 -8.11
CA PHE A 31 -18.30 3.19 -7.66
C PHE A 31 -18.19 4.10 -8.86
N GLN A 32 -18.76 5.29 -8.71
CA GLN A 32 -18.71 6.31 -9.73
C GLN A 32 -18.31 7.62 -9.09
N TYR A 33 -17.34 8.31 -9.68
CA TYR A 33 -16.89 9.62 -9.24
C TYR A 33 -16.90 10.61 -10.40
N ARG A 34 -17.57 11.76 -10.21
CA ARG A 34 -17.52 12.85 -11.16
C ARG A 34 -16.30 13.71 -10.88
N VAL A 35 -15.45 13.87 -11.88
CA VAL A 35 -14.31 14.78 -11.82
C VAL A 35 -14.73 16.11 -12.44
N CYS A 36 -14.51 17.20 -11.71
CA CYS A 36 -14.91 18.57 -12.06
C CYS A 36 -16.43 18.80 -12.16
N ASP A 37 -16.82 20.07 -12.25
CA ASP A 37 -18.22 20.47 -12.31
C ASP A 37 -18.84 20.34 -13.71
N ASN A 38 -20.17 20.27 -13.75
CA ASN A 38 -20.93 20.27 -14.99
C ASN A 38 -20.70 21.59 -15.74
N GLY A 39 -20.02 21.50 -16.89
CA GLY A 39 -19.67 22.66 -17.72
C GLY A 39 -18.18 22.91 -17.83
N ASP A 40 -17.35 22.24 -17.01
CA ASP A 40 -15.91 22.21 -17.25
C ASP A 40 -15.62 21.36 -18.50
N PRO A 41 -14.84 21.87 -19.48
CA PRO A 41 -14.48 21.12 -20.68
C PRO A 41 -13.65 19.86 -20.40
N LYS A 42 -13.13 19.72 -19.18
CA LYS A 42 -12.40 18.55 -18.68
C LYS A 42 -13.24 17.72 -17.71
N ALA A 43 -14.53 18.01 -17.55
CA ALA A 43 -15.40 17.20 -16.73
C ALA A 43 -15.57 15.81 -17.34
N PHE A 44 -15.39 14.78 -16.53
CA PHE A 44 -15.65 13.41 -16.93
C PHE A 44 -16.13 12.57 -15.74
N LEU A 45 -16.71 11.41 -16.08
CA LEU A 45 -17.21 10.46 -15.11
C LEU A 45 -16.27 9.27 -15.05
N MET A 46 -15.76 8.97 -13.86
CA MET A 46 -14.92 7.82 -13.60
C MET A 46 -15.76 6.72 -12.94
N GLU A 47 -15.89 5.58 -13.61
CA GLU A 47 -16.52 4.38 -13.05
C GLU A 47 -15.44 3.36 -12.70
N ILE A 48 -15.49 2.83 -11.47
CA ILE A 48 -14.50 1.91 -10.92
C ILE A 48 -15.23 0.66 -10.42
N SER A 49 -14.78 -0.50 -10.90
CA SER A 49 -15.23 -1.80 -10.41
C SER A 49 -14.08 -2.54 -9.71
N TRP A 50 -14.24 -2.89 -8.44
CA TRP A 50 -13.30 -3.75 -7.73
C TRP A 50 -13.42 -5.20 -8.21
N PRO A 51 -12.31 -5.85 -8.63
CA PRO A 51 -12.33 -7.26 -8.96
C PRO A 51 -12.56 -8.09 -7.70
N GLN A 52 -13.04 -9.33 -7.85
CA GLN A 52 -13.37 -10.21 -6.73
C GLN A 52 -12.19 -10.47 -5.76
N LYS A 53 -10.94 -10.31 -6.23
CA LYS A 53 -9.72 -10.51 -5.43
C LYS A 53 -9.15 -9.22 -4.83
N TYR A 54 -9.76 -8.06 -5.11
CA TYR A 54 -9.35 -6.80 -4.51
C TYR A 54 -9.63 -6.80 -2.98
N PRO A 55 -8.85 -6.11 -2.15
CA PRO A 55 -7.53 -5.58 -2.46
C PRO A 55 -6.49 -6.71 -2.54
N GLU A 56 -5.79 -6.85 -3.68
CA GLU A 56 -4.73 -7.87 -3.83
C GLU A 56 -3.44 -7.55 -3.02
N SER A 57 -3.48 -6.49 -2.21
CA SER A 57 -2.37 -6.00 -1.42
C SER A 57 -2.52 -6.29 0.08
N LYS A 58 -2.46 -7.58 0.41
CA LYS A 58 -1.46 -7.98 1.41
C LYS A 58 -0.50 -8.91 0.66
N LYS A 59 0.42 -8.32 -0.11
CA LYS A 59 1.73 -8.97 -0.24
C LYS A 59 2.19 -9.11 1.21
N LYS A 60 1.94 -10.26 1.84
CA LYS A 60 2.65 -10.62 3.06
C LYS A 60 4.09 -10.37 2.69
N ASP A 61 4.75 -9.44 3.37
CA ASP A 61 6.19 -9.32 3.24
C ASP A 61 6.71 -10.74 3.40
N LYS A 62 7.10 -11.36 2.28
CA LYS A 62 7.81 -12.62 2.35
C LYS A 62 9.12 -12.17 2.95
N LYS A 63 9.20 -12.16 4.29
CA LYS A 63 10.47 -12.10 5.00
C LYS A 63 11.28 -13.19 4.37
N GLU A 64 12.21 -12.80 3.50
CA GLU A 64 12.98 -13.72 2.71
C GLU A 64 13.65 -14.67 3.70
N GLN A 65 13.27 -15.94 3.65
CA GLN A 65 13.82 -16.93 4.57
C GLN A 65 15.25 -17.20 4.14
N LEU A 66 16.19 -16.45 4.72
CA LEU A 66 17.61 -16.64 4.48
C LEU A 66 18.01 -18.06 4.88
N THR A 67 18.72 -18.74 3.99
CA THR A 67 19.36 -20.04 4.27
C THR A 67 20.36 -19.90 5.42
N LYS A 68 20.68 -21.02 6.09
CA LYS A 68 21.68 -21.06 7.16
C LYS A 68 23.03 -20.46 6.74
N ALA A 69 23.42 -20.69 5.48
CA ALA A 69 24.64 -20.11 4.90
C ALA A 69 24.54 -18.58 4.71
N GLN A 70 23.38 -18.06 4.27
CA GLN A 70 23.16 -16.62 4.15
C GLN A 70 23.17 -15.93 5.53
N LYS A 71 22.55 -16.54 6.56
CA LYS A 71 22.59 -16.00 7.93
C LYS A 71 24.02 -15.99 8.49
N ARG A 72 24.79 -17.05 8.26
CA ARG A 72 26.20 -17.12 8.66
C ARG A 72 27.04 -16.03 8.00
N LYS A 73 26.90 -15.83 6.68
CA LYS A 73 27.56 -14.73 5.95
C LYS A 73 27.19 -13.34 6.46
N LEU A 74 25.99 -13.17 7.01
CA LEU A 74 25.57 -11.91 7.61
C LEU A 74 26.23 -11.68 8.98
N ALA A 75 26.38 -12.73 9.79
CA ALA A 75 27.06 -12.67 11.08
C ALA A 75 28.57 -12.43 10.94
N ASP A 76 29.19 -12.94 9.87
CA ASP A 76 30.60 -12.72 9.58
C ASP A 76 30.90 -11.28 9.07
N LYS A 77 29.87 -10.47 8.80
CA LYS A 77 30.01 -9.09 8.26
C LYS A 77 30.05 -8.00 9.32
N THR A 78 29.76 -8.31 10.57
CA THR A 78 29.80 -7.37 11.70
C THR A 78 31.16 -7.40 12.39
N ASP A 79 31.61 -6.27 12.91
CA ASP A 79 32.86 -6.16 13.66
C ASP A 79 32.74 -6.79 15.07
N HIS A 80 33.81 -6.68 15.86
CA HIS A 80 33.87 -7.17 17.25
C HIS A 80 32.83 -6.53 18.20
N LYS A 81 32.17 -5.44 17.79
CA LYS A 81 31.08 -4.77 18.54
C LYS A 81 29.70 -5.12 17.99
N GLY A 82 29.62 -5.92 16.93
CA GLY A 82 28.36 -6.22 16.25
C GLY A 82 27.90 -5.12 15.29
N GLU A 83 28.75 -4.13 15.00
CA GLU A 83 28.44 -3.02 14.11
C GLU A 83 28.88 -3.32 12.68
N LEU A 84 28.07 -2.87 11.72
CA LEU A 84 28.42 -2.94 10.30
C LEU A 84 29.34 -1.76 9.98
N PRO A 85 30.34 -1.93 9.08
CA PRO A 85 31.20 -0.82 8.69
C PRO A 85 30.39 0.34 8.12
N ARG A 86 30.80 1.56 8.44
CA ARG A 86 30.16 2.78 7.94
C ARG A 86 30.04 2.74 6.41
N GLY A 87 28.88 3.13 5.89
CA GLY A 87 28.59 3.10 4.46
C GLY A 87 27.98 1.79 3.96
N TRP A 88 27.63 0.84 4.85
CA TRP A 88 27.03 -0.42 4.44
C TRP A 88 25.59 -0.27 3.91
N ASN A 89 24.82 0.69 4.44
CA ASN A 89 23.56 1.11 3.84
C ASN A 89 23.32 2.62 4.03
N TRP A 90 22.35 3.15 3.31
CA TRP A 90 22.02 4.58 3.34
C TRP A 90 21.54 5.06 4.71
N VAL A 91 20.89 4.20 5.50
CA VAL A 91 20.44 4.53 6.87
C VAL A 91 21.64 4.73 7.79
N ASP A 92 22.66 3.88 7.67
CA ASP A 92 23.91 3.98 8.41
C ASP A 92 24.70 5.23 8.00
N VAL A 93 24.73 5.58 6.71
CA VAL A 93 25.32 6.84 6.24
C VAL A 93 24.63 8.04 6.89
N ILE A 94 23.29 8.08 6.90
CA ILE A 94 22.52 9.21 7.46
C ILE A 94 22.69 9.32 8.98
N LYS A 95 22.74 8.21 9.72
CA LYS A 95 22.93 8.22 11.17
C LYS A 95 24.27 8.80 11.63
N HIS A 96 25.25 8.87 10.74
CA HIS A 96 26.61 9.32 11.02
C HIS A 96 26.96 10.67 10.35
N LEU A 97 25.98 11.36 9.77
CA LEU A 97 26.06 12.77 9.37
C LEU A 97 25.57 13.66 10.52
#